data_AF-A0A497NJ37-F1
#
_entry.id   AF-A0A497NJ37-F1
#
_cell.length_a   1.000
_cell.length_b   1.000
_cell.length_c   1.000
_cell.angle_alpha   90.00
_cell.angle_beta   90.00
_cell.angle_gamma   90.00
#
_symmetry.space_group_name_H-M   'P 1'
#
loop_
_entity.id
_entity.type
_entity.pdbx_description
1 polymer ?
#
loop_
_entity_poly.entity_id
_entity_poly.type
_entity_poly.pdbx_seq_one_letter_code
_entity_poly.pdbx_strand_id
1 'polypeptide(L)'
;AADYEFACKAGTEAFQTCIGLVGSGMAKYAMAIGADTAQGRPADDLEYTAASGGAAFIFGLRSDETVAYVEGSCSYATDTADFWRRAGQPYPCHFGRFTGKPAYFRHVITAARKLMEELGLGPEDFDWAVFHQPNTKFPLKAAKMLGIDRKKLEPGLLVPYIGNTYSGSSPLGLAATLDVAQPGDRILMVSYGSGAGSDAFSFVVQDAIEEKRPLAPPVKAFLAKKKYVDYATYARFRGKLLR
;
A
#
# COMPACT_ATOMS: atom_id res chain seq x y z
N ALA A 1 0.89 -21.18 -6.13
CA ALA A 1 1.38 -19.84 -5.77
C ALA A 1 1.69 -19.09 -7.06
N ALA A 2 1.45 -17.78 -7.09
CA ALA A 2 1.72 -16.92 -8.24
C ALA A 2 2.42 -15.65 -7.75
N ASP A 3 3.37 -15.17 -8.54
CA ASP A 3 4.04 -13.90 -8.31
C ASP A 3 3.41 -12.83 -9.21
N TYR A 4 3.20 -11.64 -8.65
CA TYR A 4 2.54 -10.53 -9.34
C TYR A 4 3.55 -9.42 -9.62
N GLU A 5 3.50 -8.87 -10.82
CA GLU A 5 4.32 -7.72 -11.22
C GLU A 5 3.43 -6.60 -11.77
N PHE A 6 3.31 -5.53 -11.00
CA PHE A 6 2.78 -4.24 -11.46
C PHE A 6 3.34 -3.14 -10.57
N ALA A 7 4.65 -2.89 -10.66
CA ALA A 7 5.34 -1.92 -9.81
C ALA A 7 4.86 -2.02 -8.34
N CYS A 8 4.61 -0.88 -7.68
CA CYS A 8 4.15 -0.86 -6.28
C CYS A 8 2.67 -1.27 -6.07
N LYS A 9 1.91 -1.57 -7.14
CA LYS A 9 0.53 -2.07 -7.08
C LYS A 9 0.46 -3.59 -6.95
N ALA A 10 1.55 -4.31 -7.23
CA ALA A 10 1.55 -5.78 -7.27
C ALA A 10 0.95 -6.45 -6.03
N GLY A 11 1.17 -5.91 -4.84
CA GLY A 11 0.59 -6.44 -3.61
C GLY A 11 -0.94 -6.38 -3.58
N THR A 12 -1.55 -5.37 -4.18
CA THR A 12 -3.02 -5.24 -4.27
C THR A 12 -3.64 -5.96 -5.47
N GLU A 13 -2.86 -6.26 -6.52
CA GLU A 13 -3.29 -7.22 -7.56
C GLU A 13 -3.52 -8.62 -6.95
N ALA A 14 -2.67 -9.01 -5.99
CA ALA A 14 -2.89 -10.23 -5.22
C ALA A 14 -4.16 -10.15 -4.36
N PHE A 15 -4.55 -8.98 -3.85
CA PHE A 15 -5.83 -8.80 -3.13
C PHE A 15 -7.00 -9.06 -4.06
N GLN A 16 -7.01 -8.44 -5.25
CA GLN A 16 -8.05 -8.64 -6.26
C GLN A 16 -8.22 -10.13 -6.63
N THR A 17 -7.10 -10.82 -6.85
CA THR A 17 -7.13 -12.26 -7.13
C THR A 17 -7.68 -13.05 -5.95
N CYS A 18 -7.27 -12.75 -4.71
CA CYS A 18 -7.77 -13.43 -3.52
C CYS A 18 -9.28 -13.22 -3.34
N ILE A 19 -9.78 -12.00 -3.54
CA ILE A 19 -11.20 -11.66 -3.50
C ILE A 19 -11.97 -12.49 -4.53
N GLY A 20 -11.48 -12.56 -5.78
CA GLY A 20 -12.12 -13.34 -6.84
C GLY A 20 -12.12 -14.86 -6.58
N LEU A 21 -11.00 -15.42 -6.13
CA LEU A 21 -10.89 -16.86 -5.84
C LEU A 21 -11.76 -17.29 -4.66
N VAL A 22 -11.80 -16.49 -3.60
CA VAL A 22 -12.62 -16.76 -2.41
C VAL A 22 -14.10 -16.52 -2.70
N GLY A 23 -14.44 -15.38 -3.32
CA GLY A 23 -15.82 -15.02 -3.63
C GLY A 23 -16.49 -15.96 -4.65
N SER A 24 -15.73 -16.57 -5.56
CA SER A 24 -16.22 -17.59 -6.49
C SER A 24 -16.33 -18.99 -5.89
N GLY A 25 -15.82 -19.21 -4.67
CA GLY A 25 -15.75 -20.54 -4.05
C GLY A 25 -14.65 -21.45 -4.58
N MET A 26 -13.77 -20.97 -5.47
CA MET A 26 -12.61 -21.73 -5.96
C MET A 26 -11.57 -21.99 -4.86
N ALA A 27 -11.53 -21.15 -3.83
CA ALA A 27 -10.70 -21.34 -2.65
C ALA A 27 -11.46 -20.99 -1.37
N LYS A 28 -11.27 -21.78 -0.30
CA LYS A 28 -11.83 -21.45 1.02
C LYS A 28 -11.13 -20.23 1.65
N TYR A 29 -9.81 -20.20 1.53
CA TYR A 29 -8.96 -19.09 1.95
C TYR A 29 -7.90 -18.82 0.88
N ALA A 30 -7.50 -17.57 0.74
CA ALA A 30 -6.40 -17.15 -0.11
C ALA A 30 -5.52 -16.13 0.62
N MET A 31 -4.21 -16.17 0.41
CA MET A 31 -3.28 -15.25 1.05
C MET A 31 -2.68 -14.32 0.00
N ALA A 32 -2.75 -13.01 0.26
CA ALA A 32 -2.05 -12.00 -0.51
C ALA A 32 -0.91 -11.41 0.30
N ILE A 33 0.26 -11.26 -0.32
CA ILE A 33 1.45 -10.70 0.31
C ILE A 33 1.96 -9.57 -0.58
N GLY A 34 2.05 -8.36 -0.02
CA GLY A 34 2.76 -7.26 -0.63
C GLY A 34 4.07 -7.06 0.11
N ALA A 35 5.20 -7.31 -0.54
CA ALA A 35 6.52 -7.16 0.07
C ALA A 35 7.55 -6.78 -0.99
N ASP A 36 8.55 -6.01 -0.58
CA ASP A 36 9.64 -5.59 -1.46
C ASP A 36 10.90 -5.26 -0.67
N THR A 37 12.03 -5.30 -1.37
CA THR A 37 13.28 -4.71 -0.91
C THR A 37 13.72 -3.63 -1.91
N ALA A 38 13.03 -2.50 -1.91
CA ALA A 38 13.14 -1.45 -2.91
C ALA A 38 14.57 -0.93 -3.10
N GLN A 39 14.93 -0.58 -4.33
CA GLN A 39 16.28 -0.18 -4.72
C GLN A 39 16.30 1.29 -5.15
N GLY A 40 17.00 2.13 -4.40
CA GLY A 40 17.33 3.49 -4.79
C GLY A 40 18.75 3.56 -5.36
N ARG A 41 18.92 4.20 -6.52
CA ARG A 41 20.24 4.45 -7.12
C ARG A 41 21.06 5.36 -6.21
N PRO A 42 22.37 5.11 -5.99
CA PRO A 42 23.22 6.03 -5.25
C PRO A 42 23.13 7.46 -5.78
N ALA A 43 23.02 8.43 -4.88
CA ALA A 43 22.88 9.86 -5.17
C ALA A 43 21.59 10.28 -5.93
N ASP A 44 20.60 9.40 -6.01
CA ASP A 44 19.26 9.71 -6.51
C ASP A 44 18.28 9.98 -5.34
N ASP A 45 17.26 10.81 -5.57
CA ASP A 45 16.25 11.14 -4.55
C ASP A 45 15.57 9.88 -3.98
N LEU A 46 15.42 8.82 -4.78
CA LEU A 46 14.84 7.55 -4.35
C LEU A 46 15.70 6.83 -3.30
N GLU A 47 16.99 7.14 -3.17
CA GLU A 47 17.86 6.53 -2.17
C GLU A 47 17.40 6.82 -0.73
N TYR A 48 16.81 8.00 -0.51
CA TYR A 48 16.31 8.42 0.80
C TYR A 48 15.01 7.71 1.19
N THR A 49 14.23 7.23 0.23
CA THR A 49 12.93 6.62 0.50
C THR A 49 12.90 5.13 0.24
N ALA A 50 13.77 4.56 -0.59
CA ALA A 50 13.75 3.13 -0.89
C ALA A 50 13.99 2.27 0.37
N ALA A 51 13.01 1.44 0.72
CA ALA A 51 13.00 0.65 1.94
C ALA A 51 12.63 -0.82 1.70
N SER A 52 12.70 -1.61 2.77
CA SER A 52 12.32 -3.03 2.75
C SER A 52 11.23 -3.32 3.78
N GLY A 53 10.21 -4.08 3.39
CA GLY A 53 9.11 -4.44 4.26
C GLY A 53 7.93 -5.03 3.49
N GLY A 54 6.95 -5.53 4.22
CA GLY A 54 5.73 -6.08 3.64
C GLY A 54 4.67 -6.45 4.67
N ALA A 55 3.48 -6.77 4.17
CA ALA A 55 2.36 -7.25 4.96
C ALA A 55 1.64 -8.38 4.21
N ALA A 56 1.04 -9.29 4.97
CA ALA A 56 0.27 -10.42 4.45
C ALA A 56 -1.16 -10.37 4.99
N PHE A 57 -2.12 -10.71 4.13
CA PHE A 57 -3.54 -10.72 4.44
C PHE A 57 -4.14 -12.06 4.00
N ILE A 58 -4.94 -12.66 4.87
CA ILE A 58 -5.69 -13.89 4.58
C ILE A 58 -7.13 -13.48 4.30
N PHE A 59 -7.59 -13.78 3.08
CA PHE A 59 -8.96 -13.59 2.63
C PHE A 59 -9.75 -14.88 2.83
N GLY A 60 -10.98 -14.75 3.31
CA GLY A 60 -11.99 -15.80 3.44
C GLY A 60 -13.38 -15.20 3.22
N LEU A 61 -14.40 -16.04 3.11
CA LEU A 61 -15.78 -15.54 3.10
C LEU A 61 -16.08 -14.84 4.43
N ARG A 62 -16.83 -13.73 4.36
CA ARG A 62 -17.19 -12.94 5.53
C ARG A 62 -17.91 -13.82 6.56
N SER A 63 -17.41 -13.78 7.78
CA SER A 63 -17.96 -14.46 8.96
C SER A 63 -17.84 -13.57 10.20
N ASP A 64 -18.33 -14.09 11.33
CA ASP A 64 -18.09 -13.55 12.68
C ASP A 64 -16.60 -13.48 13.05
N GLU A 65 -15.77 -14.38 12.50
CA GLU A 65 -14.31 -14.36 12.68
C GLU A 65 -13.58 -13.34 11.78
N THR A 66 -14.25 -12.67 10.85
CA THR A 66 -13.57 -11.79 9.88
C THR A 66 -13.22 -10.45 10.51
N VAL A 67 -11.95 -10.06 10.52
CA VAL A 67 -11.45 -8.81 11.11
C VAL A 67 -12.00 -7.56 10.41
N ALA A 68 -12.01 -7.58 9.08
CA ALA A 68 -12.61 -6.54 8.25
C ALA A 68 -13.06 -7.17 6.94
N TYR A 69 -14.17 -6.71 6.37
CA TYR A 69 -14.67 -7.20 5.09
C TYR A 69 -14.58 -6.13 4.00
N VAL A 70 -14.42 -6.56 2.75
CA VAL A 70 -14.37 -5.68 1.58
C VAL A 70 -15.80 -5.36 1.15
N GLU A 71 -16.17 -4.09 1.16
CA GLU A 71 -17.46 -3.62 0.62
C GLU A 71 -17.43 -3.53 -0.90
N GLY A 72 -16.28 -3.12 -1.44
CA GLY A 72 -16.07 -2.99 -2.87
C GLY A 72 -14.63 -2.68 -3.20
N SER A 73 -14.30 -2.83 -4.48
CA SER A 73 -12.99 -2.47 -5.00
C SER A 73 -13.09 -2.01 -6.45
N CYS A 74 -12.26 -1.05 -6.83
CA CYS A 74 -12.25 -0.49 -8.17
C CYS A 74 -10.80 -0.25 -8.63
N SER A 75 -10.48 -0.60 -9.87
CA SER A 75 -9.15 -0.40 -10.44
C SER A 75 -9.19 0.64 -11.57
N TYR A 76 -8.18 1.50 -11.63
CA TYR A 76 -7.98 2.43 -12.74
C TYR A 76 -6.55 2.31 -13.26
N ALA A 77 -6.38 1.98 -14.54
CA ALA A 77 -5.08 1.78 -15.16
C ALA A 77 -5.01 2.41 -16.55
N THR A 78 -3.83 2.89 -16.93
CA THR A 78 -3.51 3.39 -18.27
C THR A 78 -2.06 3.05 -18.60
N ASP A 79 -1.69 3.11 -19.89
CA ASP A 79 -0.28 3.09 -20.26
C ASP A 79 0.34 4.47 -20.01
N THR A 80 1.14 4.59 -18.95
CA THR A 80 1.81 5.80 -18.51
C THR A 80 3.24 5.45 -18.09
N ALA A 81 4.22 5.78 -18.94
CA ALA A 81 5.62 5.46 -18.72
C ALA A 81 6.31 6.40 -17.69
N ASP A 82 5.87 6.44 -16.44
CA ASP A 82 6.39 7.38 -15.44
C ASP A 82 7.64 6.89 -14.68
N PHE A 83 7.69 5.59 -14.39
CA PHE A 83 8.80 4.92 -13.71
C PHE A 83 8.87 3.46 -14.16
N TRP A 84 10.06 2.96 -14.47
CA TRP A 84 10.27 1.60 -14.96
C TRP A 84 11.69 1.11 -14.66
N ARG A 85 11.90 -0.21 -14.76
CA ARG A 85 13.24 -0.82 -14.71
C ARG A 85 13.35 -1.84 -15.83
N ARG A 86 14.30 -1.64 -16.76
CA ARG A 86 14.58 -2.65 -17.80
C ARG A 86 15.23 -3.89 -17.18
N ALA A 87 15.00 -5.04 -17.80
CA ALA A 87 15.67 -6.29 -17.43
C ALA A 87 17.21 -6.10 -17.39
N GLY A 88 17.84 -6.69 -16.38
CA GLY A 88 19.28 -6.59 -16.15
C GLY A 88 19.79 -5.25 -15.60
N GLN A 89 18.94 -4.22 -15.47
CA GLN A 89 19.36 -2.96 -14.85
C GLN A 89 19.21 -3.03 -13.33
N PRO A 90 20.23 -2.61 -12.55
CA PRO A 90 20.19 -2.69 -11.09
C PRO A 90 19.26 -1.67 -10.44
N TYR A 91 18.96 -0.57 -11.14
CA TYR A 91 18.16 0.54 -10.63
C TYR A 91 17.10 0.97 -11.64
N PRO A 92 15.95 1.48 -11.15
CA PRO A 92 14.91 2.02 -12.01
C PRO A 92 15.34 3.35 -12.68
N CYS A 93 14.50 3.80 -13.61
CA CYS A 93 14.48 5.12 -14.22
C CYS A 93 13.10 5.76 -13.99
N HIS A 94 13.04 7.09 -14.00
CA HIS A 94 11.80 7.84 -13.87
C HIS A 94 11.88 9.21 -14.54
N PHE A 95 10.73 9.79 -14.89
CA PHE A 95 10.64 11.13 -15.48
C PHE A 95 10.36 12.24 -14.43
N GLY A 96 10.92 12.08 -13.23
CA GLY A 96 10.86 13.09 -12.15
C GLY A 96 9.46 13.63 -11.90
N ARG A 97 9.22 14.91 -12.21
CA ARG A 97 7.92 15.59 -12.01
C ARG A 97 6.72 14.89 -12.68
N PHE A 98 6.96 14.14 -13.75
CA PHE A 98 5.91 13.39 -14.45
C PHE A 98 5.31 12.26 -13.58
N THR A 99 6.05 11.73 -12.61
CA THR A 99 5.53 10.73 -11.64
C THR A 99 4.42 11.29 -10.73
N GLY A 100 4.31 12.62 -10.62
CA GLY A 100 3.33 13.28 -9.77
C GLY A 100 1.95 13.39 -10.42
N LYS A 101 1.67 14.55 -11.04
CA LYS A 101 0.31 14.91 -11.50
C LYS A 101 -0.25 13.97 -12.58
N PRO A 102 0.45 13.68 -13.68
CA PRO A 102 -0.14 12.88 -14.75
C PRO A 102 -0.16 11.38 -14.44
N ALA A 103 0.65 10.92 -13.48
CA ALA A 103 0.74 9.53 -13.07
C ALA A 103 0.07 9.32 -11.69
N TYR A 104 0.80 9.36 -10.57
CA TYR A 104 0.28 9.08 -9.23
C TYR A 104 -1.07 9.75 -8.91
N PHE A 105 -1.17 11.09 -9.02
CA PHE A 105 -2.40 11.79 -8.62
C PHE A 105 -3.56 11.51 -9.57
N ARG A 106 -3.31 11.34 -10.88
CA ARG A 106 -4.36 10.98 -11.82
C ARG A 106 -4.99 9.63 -11.45
N HIS A 107 -4.16 8.62 -11.17
CA HIS A 107 -4.62 7.25 -10.96
C HIS A 107 -5.27 7.07 -9.58
N VAL A 108 -4.61 7.55 -8.51
CA VAL A 108 -5.12 7.46 -7.14
C VAL A 108 -6.45 8.18 -6.98
N ILE A 109 -6.56 9.42 -7.47
CA ILE A 109 -7.79 10.22 -7.32
C ILE A 109 -8.93 9.65 -8.15
N THR A 110 -8.64 9.15 -9.36
CA THR A 110 -9.67 8.55 -10.22
C THR A 110 -10.20 7.24 -9.63
N ALA A 111 -9.32 6.34 -9.18
CA ALA A 111 -9.73 5.09 -8.55
C ALA A 111 -10.54 5.33 -7.27
N ALA A 112 -10.10 6.26 -6.41
CA ALA A 112 -10.82 6.63 -5.20
C ALA A 112 -12.23 7.15 -5.50
N ARG A 113 -12.35 8.12 -6.42
CA ARG A 113 -13.63 8.73 -6.78
C ARG A 113 -14.59 7.72 -7.41
N LYS A 114 -14.10 6.85 -8.29
CA LYS A 114 -14.91 5.79 -8.91
C LYS A 114 -15.45 4.81 -7.87
N LEU A 115 -14.60 4.34 -6.96
CA LEU A 115 -15.04 3.45 -5.88
C LEU A 115 -16.10 4.12 -5.01
N MET A 116 -15.88 5.37 -4.61
CA MET A 116 -16.84 6.14 -3.81
C MET A 116 -18.18 6.29 -4.54
N GLU A 117 -18.15 6.63 -5.83
CA GLU A 117 -19.33 6.72 -6.68
C GLU A 117 -20.08 5.38 -6.79
N GLU A 118 -19.37 4.27 -7.03
CA GLU A 118 -19.94 2.92 -7.13
C GLU A 118 -20.60 2.45 -5.82
N LEU A 119 -20.06 2.88 -4.67
CA LEU A 119 -20.59 2.55 -3.35
C LEU A 119 -21.63 3.58 -2.85
N GLY A 120 -21.84 4.69 -3.56
CA GLY A 120 -22.70 5.78 -3.11
C GLY A 120 -22.17 6.48 -1.84
N LEU A 121 -20.84 6.54 -1.68
CA LEU A 121 -20.15 7.11 -0.53
C LEU A 121 -19.43 8.42 -0.88
N GLY A 122 -19.12 9.21 0.15
CA GLY A 122 -18.28 10.39 0.12
C GLY A 122 -17.02 10.27 0.99
N PRO A 123 -16.07 11.22 0.88
CA PRO A 123 -14.85 11.27 1.71
C PRO A 123 -15.09 11.26 3.23
N GLU A 124 -16.22 11.80 3.66
CA GLU A 124 -16.68 11.87 5.04
C GLU A 124 -17.03 10.52 5.64
N ASP A 125 -17.46 9.56 4.81
CA ASP A 125 -17.92 8.23 5.22
C ASP A 125 -16.78 7.27 5.60
N PHE A 126 -15.52 7.67 5.41
CA PHE A 126 -14.35 6.87 5.75
C PHE A 126 -13.69 7.40 7.01
N ASP A 127 -13.56 6.58 8.05
CA ASP A 127 -12.86 6.93 9.29
C ASP A 127 -11.34 7.00 9.08
N TRP A 128 -10.82 6.14 8.19
CA TRP A 128 -9.39 6.08 7.88
C TRP A 128 -9.12 6.04 6.37
N ALA A 129 -7.94 6.51 5.98
CA ALA A 129 -7.48 6.42 4.60
C ALA A 129 -6.00 6.04 4.51
N VAL A 130 -5.68 5.16 3.56
CA VAL A 130 -4.33 4.68 3.27
C VAL A 130 -4.07 4.88 1.78
N PHE A 131 -3.11 5.73 1.45
CA PHE A 131 -2.67 5.92 0.07
C PHE A 131 -1.26 5.36 -0.11
N HIS A 132 -0.92 4.92 -1.33
CA HIS A 132 0.47 4.59 -1.65
C HIS A 132 1.39 5.77 -1.31
N GLN A 133 2.53 5.49 -0.68
CA GLN A 133 3.33 6.52 -0.02
C GLN A 133 4.79 6.48 -0.51
N PRO A 134 5.07 7.01 -1.72
CA PRO A 134 6.44 7.06 -2.25
C PRO A 134 7.33 8.06 -1.49
N ASN A 135 6.70 9.04 -0.86
CA ASN A 135 7.24 10.00 0.08
C ASN A 135 6.08 10.55 0.92
N THR A 136 6.36 11.32 1.97
CA THR A 136 5.32 11.85 2.88
C THR A 136 4.34 12.81 2.21
N LYS A 137 4.79 13.55 1.18
CA LYS A 137 4.01 14.65 0.57
C LYS A 137 2.88 14.14 -0.32
N PHE A 138 3.09 13.02 -1.01
CA PHE A 138 2.15 12.47 -1.98
C PHE A 138 0.82 11.97 -1.35
N PRO A 139 0.83 11.10 -0.32
CA PRO A 139 -0.42 10.63 0.30
C PRO A 139 -1.17 11.79 0.96
N LEU A 140 -0.47 12.71 1.64
CA LEU A 140 -1.08 13.91 2.23
C LEU A 140 -1.74 14.82 1.18
N LYS A 141 -1.09 14.99 0.02
CA LYS A 141 -1.66 15.76 -1.09
C LYS A 141 -2.85 15.04 -1.73
N ALA A 142 -2.81 13.72 -1.86
CA ALA A 142 -3.93 12.94 -2.36
C ALA A 142 -5.17 13.07 -1.44
N ALA A 143 -4.97 12.92 -0.13
CA ALA A 143 -6.02 13.14 0.87
C ALA A 143 -6.64 14.54 0.74
N LYS A 144 -5.80 15.58 0.66
CA LYS A 144 -6.27 16.97 0.46
C LYS A 144 -7.09 17.12 -0.82
N MET A 145 -6.70 16.49 -1.93
CA MET A 145 -7.43 16.54 -3.21
C MET A 145 -8.77 15.79 -3.17
N LEU A 146 -8.91 14.81 -2.28
CA LEU A 146 -10.15 14.06 -2.05
C LEU A 146 -11.03 14.69 -0.97
N GLY A 147 -10.55 15.70 -0.23
CA GLY A 147 -11.29 16.27 0.91
C GLY A 147 -11.19 15.43 2.19
N ILE A 148 -10.21 14.53 2.27
CA ILE A 148 -9.97 13.67 3.44
C ILE A 148 -9.01 14.38 4.41
N ASP A 149 -9.38 14.46 5.68
CA ASP A 149 -8.53 15.03 6.73
C ASP A 149 -7.23 14.21 6.85
N ARG A 150 -6.09 14.92 6.92
CA ARG A 150 -4.77 14.36 7.20
C ARG A 150 -4.77 13.39 8.39
N LYS A 151 -5.53 13.68 9.46
CA LYS A 151 -5.58 12.86 10.67
C LYS A 151 -6.02 11.43 10.38
N LYS A 152 -6.92 11.24 9.42
CA LYS A 152 -7.40 9.93 8.96
C LYS A 152 -6.30 9.06 8.31
N LEU A 153 -5.13 9.64 8.01
CA LEU A 153 -3.98 8.92 7.44
C LEU A 153 -2.91 8.57 8.48
N GLU A 154 -2.95 9.18 9.67
CA GLU A 154 -1.84 9.13 10.63
C GLU A 154 -1.39 7.72 11.00
N PRO A 155 -2.29 6.73 11.22
CA PRO A 155 -1.87 5.36 11.51
C PRO A 155 -1.13 4.70 10.34
N GLY A 156 -1.63 4.89 9.12
CA GLY A 156 -1.09 4.26 7.90
C GLY A 156 0.07 5.00 7.23
N LEU A 157 0.42 6.21 7.69
CA LEU A 157 1.50 7.04 7.13
C LEU A 157 2.87 6.63 7.68
N LEU A 158 3.43 5.57 7.11
CA LEU A 158 4.65 4.90 7.56
C LEU A 158 5.93 5.33 6.82
N VAL A 159 5.81 5.97 5.66
CA VAL A 159 6.96 6.42 4.85
C VAL A 159 7.96 7.32 5.59
N PRO A 160 7.60 8.16 6.59
CA PRO A 160 8.59 8.90 7.38
C PRO A 160 9.47 8.02 8.29
N TYR A 161 9.03 6.79 8.57
CA TYR A 161 9.66 5.89 9.56
C TYR A 161 10.33 4.67 8.92
N ILE A 162 9.69 4.09 7.90
CA ILE A 162 10.18 2.92 7.17
C ILE A 162 10.84 3.33 5.85
N GLY A 163 10.23 4.28 5.16
CA GLY A 163 10.43 4.54 3.73
C GLY A 163 9.39 3.82 2.86
N ASN A 164 9.56 3.95 1.55
CA ASN A 164 8.74 3.33 0.52
C ASN A 164 9.15 1.87 0.29
N THR A 165 8.33 0.95 0.77
CA THR A 165 8.47 -0.51 0.61
C THR A 165 7.73 -1.04 -0.63
N TYR A 166 7.59 -0.21 -1.67
CA TYR A 166 6.98 -0.53 -2.97
C TYR A 166 5.65 -1.31 -2.81
N SER A 167 5.59 -2.58 -3.21
CA SER A 167 4.37 -3.40 -3.18
C SER A 167 3.83 -3.65 -1.78
N GLY A 168 4.67 -3.51 -0.75
CA GLY A 168 4.26 -3.56 0.65
C GLY A 168 3.78 -2.22 1.21
N SER A 169 3.90 -1.11 0.49
CA SER A 169 3.66 0.26 1.00
C SER A 169 2.22 0.50 1.45
N SER A 170 1.24 0.18 0.60
CA SER A 170 -0.18 0.27 0.95
C SER A 170 -0.63 -0.85 1.90
N PRO A 171 -0.24 -2.14 1.69
CA PRO A 171 -0.54 -3.21 2.63
C PRO A 171 -0.03 -2.98 4.07
N LEU A 172 1.19 -2.47 4.25
CA LEU A 172 1.71 -2.08 5.56
C LEU A 172 0.90 -0.94 6.18
N GLY A 173 0.51 0.05 5.37
CA GLY A 173 -0.35 1.14 5.82
C GLY A 173 -1.70 0.63 6.32
N LEU A 174 -2.31 -0.32 5.61
CA LEU A 174 -3.56 -0.97 6.04
C LEU A 174 -3.38 -1.73 7.35
N ALA A 175 -2.29 -2.50 7.49
CA ALA A 175 -1.99 -3.23 8.73
C ALA A 175 -1.85 -2.26 9.93
N ALA A 176 -1.11 -1.16 9.77
CA ALA A 176 -0.94 -0.16 10.82
C ALA A 176 -2.24 0.60 11.16
N THR A 177 -3.15 0.75 10.20
CA THR A 177 -4.49 1.29 10.46
C THR A 177 -5.35 0.30 11.25
N LEU A 178 -5.32 -0.99 10.90
CA LEU A 178 -6.05 -2.04 11.63
C LEU A 178 -5.57 -2.22 13.08
N ASP A 179 -4.31 -1.87 13.38
CA ASP A 179 -3.78 -1.84 14.74
C ASP A 179 -4.48 -0.82 15.66
N VAL A 180 -5.26 0.13 15.11
CA VAL A 180 -5.96 1.17 15.89
C VAL A 180 -7.44 1.31 15.57
N ALA A 181 -7.88 0.87 14.39
CA ALA A 181 -9.27 1.00 13.93
C ALA A 181 -10.23 0.20 14.80
N GLN A 182 -11.41 0.75 15.08
CA GLN A 182 -12.45 0.17 15.91
C GLN A 182 -13.49 -0.58 15.08
N PRO A 183 -14.26 -1.52 15.66
CA PRO A 183 -15.40 -2.11 14.98
C PRO A 183 -16.36 -1.05 14.43
N GLY A 184 -16.79 -1.22 13.19
CA GLY A 184 -17.62 -0.25 12.47
C GLY A 184 -16.83 0.78 11.66
N ASP A 185 -15.54 0.99 11.94
CA ASP A 185 -14.71 1.92 11.17
C ASP A 185 -14.64 1.50 9.71
N ARG A 186 -14.75 2.48 8.81
CA ARG A 186 -14.54 2.29 7.38
C ARG A 186 -13.17 2.82 6.94
N ILE A 187 -12.43 2.01 6.18
CA ILE A 187 -11.08 2.29 5.72
C ILE A 187 -11.03 2.36 4.19
N LEU A 188 -10.66 3.51 3.64
CA LEU A 188 -10.32 3.65 2.22
C LEU A 188 -8.85 3.31 2.01
N MET A 189 -8.54 2.27 1.24
CA MET A 189 -7.17 2.02 0.78
C MET A 189 -7.06 2.25 -0.72
N VAL A 190 -6.09 3.05 -1.16
CA VAL A 190 -5.79 3.24 -2.58
C VAL A 190 -4.30 3.05 -2.86
N SER A 191 -3.97 1.99 -3.57
CA SER A 191 -2.61 1.71 -4.02
C SER A 191 -2.26 2.49 -5.28
N TYR A 192 -0.98 2.45 -5.64
CA TYR A 192 -0.51 2.97 -6.92
C TYR A 192 0.72 2.18 -7.34
N GLY A 193 0.80 1.86 -8.62
CA GLY A 193 1.97 1.31 -9.27
C GLY A 193 2.23 2.08 -10.56
N SER A 194 3.48 2.48 -10.78
CA SER A 194 3.91 3.11 -12.02
C SER A 194 3.77 2.18 -13.22
N GLY A 195 3.56 2.77 -14.41
CA GLY A 195 3.27 2.05 -15.65
C GLY A 195 1.92 2.33 -16.35
N ALA A 196 0.81 2.73 -15.74
CA ALA A 196 0.49 3.00 -14.35
C ALA A 196 -0.94 2.55 -13.98
N GLY A 197 -1.17 2.25 -12.71
CA GLY A 197 -2.48 1.83 -12.21
C GLY A 197 -2.65 2.00 -10.70
N SER A 198 -3.89 2.05 -10.26
CA SER A 198 -4.30 2.10 -8.85
C SER A 198 -5.43 1.11 -8.60
N ASP A 199 -5.40 0.45 -7.44
CA ASP A 199 -6.56 -0.24 -6.87
C ASP A 199 -7.08 0.54 -5.68
N ALA A 200 -8.38 0.79 -5.64
CA ALA A 200 -9.09 1.31 -4.48
C ALA A 200 -9.91 0.19 -3.84
N PHE A 201 -9.96 0.17 -2.50
CA PHE A 201 -10.75 -0.75 -1.69
C PHE A 201 -11.45 0.01 -0.57
N SER A 202 -12.69 -0.38 -0.27
CA SER A 202 -13.39 0.00 0.96
C SER A 202 -13.45 -1.22 1.88
N PHE A 203 -12.91 -1.08 3.08
CA PHE A 203 -13.00 -2.10 4.13
C PHE A 203 -13.86 -1.59 5.28
N VAL A 204 -14.66 -2.46 5.89
CA VAL A 204 -15.36 -2.19 7.15
C VAL A 204 -14.87 -3.16 8.20
N VAL A 205 -14.42 -2.61 9.33
CA VAL A 205 -13.89 -3.37 10.47
C VAL A 205 -15.05 -4.01 11.24
N GLN A 206 -14.89 -5.27 11.67
CA GLN A 206 -15.86 -5.98 12.49
C GLN A 206 -15.31 -6.26 13.89
N ASP A 207 -16.21 -6.67 14.80
CA ASP A 207 -15.93 -6.93 16.22
C ASP A 207 -14.75 -7.88 16.46
N ALA A 208 -14.52 -8.85 15.56
CA ALA A 208 -13.41 -9.80 15.65
C ALA A 208 -12.02 -9.15 15.72
N ILE A 209 -11.87 -7.88 15.31
CA ILE A 209 -10.61 -7.16 15.46
C ILE A 209 -10.16 -7.10 16.92
N GLU A 210 -11.06 -6.95 17.89
CA GLU A 210 -10.68 -6.79 19.30
C GLU A 210 -10.03 -8.04 19.88
N GLU A 211 -10.49 -9.22 19.47
CA GLU A 211 -9.88 -10.50 19.84
C GLU A 211 -8.61 -10.81 19.04
N LYS A 212 -8.61 -10.49 17.74
CA LYS A 212 -7.54 -10.92 16.82
C LYS A 212 -6.33 -9.99 16.79
N ARG A 213 -6.53 -8.68 16.99
CA ARG A 213 -5.45 -7.66 17.02
C ARG A 213 -4.32 -8.01 18.01
N PRO A 214 -4.57 -8.43 19.27
CA PRO A 214 -3.49 -8.75 20.21
C PRO A 214 -2.75 -10.07 19.93
N LEU A 215 -3.20 -10.90 18.98
CA LEU A 215 -2.57 -12.19 18.66
C LEU A 215 -1.24 -12.05 17.92
N ALA A 216 -0.94 -10.85 17.40
CA ALA A 216 0.33 -10.52 16.77
C ALA A 216 0.85 -9.17 17.26
N PRO A 217 2.18 -8.93 17.22
CA PRO A 217 2.72 -7.61 17.52
C PRO A 217 2.20 -6.57 16.52
N PRO A 218 1.87 -5.35 16.96
CA PRO A 218 1.47 -4.28 16.05
C PRO A 218 2.66 -3.80 15.21
N VAL A 219 2.39 -3.16 14.07
CA VAL A 219 3.42 -2.60 13.17
C VAL A 219 4.40 -1.70 13.93
N LYS A 220 3.89 -0.90 14.89
CA LYS A 220 4.72 -0.02 15.73
C LYS A 220 5.76 -0.77 16.58
N ALA A 221 5.49 -2.01 16.98
CA ALA A 221 6.46 -2.83 17.72
C ALA A 221 7.67 -3.20 16.84
N PHE A 222 7.43 -3.50 15.57
CA PHE A 222 8.52 -3.73 14.60
C PHE A 222 9.34 -2.46 14.36
N LEU A 223 8.70 -1.28 14.29
CA LEU A 223 9.38 0.01 14.14
C LEU A 223 10.28 0.37 15.33
N ALA A 224 9.87 0.00 16.54
CA ALA A 224 10.65 0.24 17.76
C ALA A 224 11.92 -0.62 17.79
N LYS A 225 11.90 -1.82 17.19
CA LYS A 225 13.02 -2.74 17.15
C LYS A 225 13.94 -2.45 15.95
N LYS A 226 14.72 -1.36 16.06
CA LYS A 226 15.64 -0.93 14.99
C LYS A 226 17.05 -0.67 15.48
N LYS A 227 18.00 -0.78 14.55
CA LYS A 227 19.40 -0.36 14.73
C LYS A 227 19.77 0.59 13.60
N TYR A 228 20.20 1.79 13.98
CA TYR A 228 20.74 2.75 13.00
C TYR A 228 22.11 2.28 12.52
N VAL A 229 22.37 2.51 11.24
CA VAL A 229 23.64 2.21 10.58
C VAL A 229 24.09 3.41 9.76
N ASP A 230 25.39 3.57 9.58
CA ASP A 230 25.95 4.57 8.66
C ASP A 230 25.75 4.15 7.19
N TYR A 231 26.04 5.08 6.28
CA TYR A 231 25.89 4.87 4.85
C TYR A 231 26.82 3.76 4.32
N ALA A 232 28.05 3.63 4.83
CA ALA A 232 28.98 2.60 4.37
C ALA A 232 28.46 1.19 4.68
N THR A 233 27.93 1.00 5.88
CA THR A 233 27.29 -0.24 6.32
C THR A 233 26.04 -0.53 5.50
N TYR A 234 25.18 0.48 5.27
CA TYR A 234 24.02 0.38 4.39
C TYR A 234 24.40 -0.03 2.96
N ALA A 235 25.36 0.67 2.35
CA ALA A 235 25.81 0.44 0.98
C ALA A 235 26.38 -0.98 0.83
N ARG A 236 27.12 -1.47 1.83
CA ARG A 236 27.59 -2.86 1.89
C ARG A 236 26.42 -3.85 1.95
N PHE A 237 25.47 -3.66 2.87
CA PHE A 237 24.32 -4.57 3.03
C PHE A 237 23.40 -4.58 1.80
N ARG A 238 23.28 -3.46 1.10
CA ARG A 238 22.49 -3.34 -0.14
C ARG A 238 23.27 -3.71 -1.40
N GLY A 239 24.52 -4.14 -1.28
CA GLY A 239 25.34 -4.54 -2.44
C GLY A 239 25.65 -3.40 -3.41
N LYS A 240 25.74 -2.15 -2.93
CA LYS A 240 25.98 -0.95 -3.74
C LYS A 240 27.45 -0.69 -4.06
N LEU A 241 28.36 -1.36 -3.35
CA LEU A 241 29.79 -1.25 -3.57
C LEU A 241 30.18 -2.14 -4.76
N LEU A 242 30.80 -1.54 -5.78
CA LEU A 242 31.38 -2.30 -6.89
C LEU A 242 32.45 -3.23 -6.32
N ARG A 243 32.37 -4.51 -6.70
CA ARG A 243 33.39 -5.51 -6.38
C ARG A 243 34.51 -5.46 -7.42
#